data_AF-A0A8W7ML61-F1
#
_entry.id   AF-A0A8W7ML61-F1
#
_cell.length_a   1.000
_cell.length_b   1.000
_cell.length_c   1.000
_cell.angle_alpha   90.00
_cell.angle_beta   90.00
_cell.angle_gamma   90.00
#
_symmetry.space_group_name_H-M   'P 1'
#
loop_
_entity.id
_entity.type
_entity.pdbx_description
1 polymer ?
#
loop_
_entity_poly.entity_id
_entity_poly.type
_entity_poly.pdbx_seq_one_letter_code
_entity_poly.pdbx_strand_id
1 'polypeptide(L)'
;SQLTNLSTDNSNQIETTYAAINTSISQFDVLLSSGLNTTITDINNTAGTDYIVKQFADAFKNTKAALTALNSTIYQLKSDVDKARKAAGTTNPIPSAIIRANIPAKTVNNVITAIRNLRARVPLITYVIDSSLDNLHLVDLFIIALQKEVVDGAARYPLSYQAFQSNLGVESASVNTQFITGYGSNVSAIISSINTDLQNNTAYTSGLQTNINSLATAYGSIDTEAGKIATAFNNYSTNVPNLIGNLSNELATSLCNPLKMVSKVQIANAGYSDFCFSKYSPRVFSQVQLTIDAFDVCFEKELARLMNLSPVVQRIATQISYNTADLLSNLNVCLAIVDPTAEGACFTTIAPYYAVLATKVTAHTATAINLVNAETTASYNRLGACLYSSLSVTTASATDISNEAASCLDVGPQ
;
A
#
# COMPACT_ATOMS: atom_id res chain seq x y z
N SER A 1 -51.63 37.72 -12.84
CA SER A 1 -53.10 37.60 -12.84
C SER A 1 -53.69 37.83 -11.45
N GLN A 2 -53.19 37.17 -10.38
CA GLN A 2 -53.74 37.34 -9.01
C GLN A 2 -53.61 38.74 -8.41
N LEU A 3 -52.48 39.44 -8.62
CA LEU A 3 -52.28 40.82 -8.14
C LEU A 3 -53.29 41.83 -8.74
N THR A 4 -53.66 41.64 -10.01
CA THR A 4 -54.67 42.45 -10.70
C THR A 4 -56.05 42.20 -10.10
N ASN A 5 -56.43 40.93 -9.87
CA ASN A 5 -57.68 40.56 -9.24
C ASN A 5 -57.78 41.08 -7.78
N LEU A 6 -56.69 40.99 -7.01
CA LEU A 6 -56.60 41.53 -5.64
C LEU A 6 -56.66 43.05 -5.57
N SER A 7 -56.20 43.75 -6.61
CA SER A 7 -56.26 45.23 -6.65
C SER A 7 -57.65 45.77 -6.97
N THR A 8 -58.49 44.98 -7.64
CA THR A 8 -59.83 45.37 -8.08
C THR A 8 -60.95 44.81 -7.22
N ASP A 9 -60.69 43.78 -6.42
CA ASP A 9 -61.70 43.12 -5.58
C ASP A 9 -61.84 43.79 -4.20
N ASN A 10 -63.07 44.16 -3.84
CA ASN A 10 -63.39 44.72 -2.53
C ASN A 10 -63.83 43.66 -1.50
N SER A 11 -63.76 42.37 -1.84
CA SER A 11 -64.08 41.24 -0.96
C SER A 11 -62.98 40.94 0.10
N ASN A 12 -63.26 40.02 1.05
CA ASN A 12 -62.32 39.61 2.10
C ASN A 12 -61.19 38.66 1.65
N GLN A 13 -61.08 38.35 0.35
CA GLN A 13 -60.05 37.43 -0.19
C GLN A 13 -58.61 37.94 -0.05
N ILE A 14 -58.44 39.25 0.14
CA ILE A 14 -57.14 39.90 0.33
C ILE A 14 -56.49 39.42 1.64
N GLU A 15 -57.24 39.36 2.75
CA GLU A 15 -56.71 38.93 4.05
C GLU A 15 -56.23 37.47 4.00
N THR A 16 -57.03 36.59 3.41
CA THR A 16 -56.66 35.17 3.25
C THR A 16 -55.41 34.99 2.40
N THR A 17 -55.24 35.81 1.36
CA THR A 17 -54.05 35.71 0.48
C THR A 17 -52.79 36.21 1.18
N TYR A 18 -52.84 37.36 1.86
CA TYR A 18 -51.70 37.86 2.62
C TYR A 18 -51.34 36.95 3.79
N ALA A 19 -52.34 36.37 4.48
CA ALA A 19 -52.11 35.40 5.54
C ALA A 19 -51.39 34.14 5.03
N ALA A 20 -51.78 33.63 3.86
CA ALA A 20 -51.10 32.49 3.23
C ALA A 20 -49.63 32.82 2.88
N ILE A 21 -49.37 33.98 2.29
CA ILE A 21 -48.01 34.43 1.95
C ILE A 21 -47.14 34.57 3.21
N ASN A 22 -47.65 35.25 4.25
CA ASN A 22 -46.93 35.43 5.51
C ASN A 22 -46.66 34.10 6.20
N THR A 23 -47.60 33.15 6.10
CA THR A 23 -47.41 31.78 6.60
C THR A 23 -46.25 31.09 5.87
N SER A 24 -46.19 31.16 4.54
CA SER A 24 -45.07 30.58 3.77
C SER A 24 -43.72 31.23 4.08
N ILE A 25 -43.68 32.57 4.23
CA ILE A 25 -42.46 33.28 4.65
C ILE A 25 -42.03 32.82 6.04
N SER A 26 -42.97 32.71 6.97
CA SER A 26 -42.70 32.29 8.36
C SER A 26 -42.21 30.83 8.42
N GLN A 27 -42.82 29.93 7.65
CA GLN A 27 -42.39 28.54 7.55
C GLN A 27 -40.97 28.43 6.99
N PHE A 28 -40.63 29.22 5.98
CA PHE A 28 -39.27 29.23 5.43
C PHE A 28 -38.26 29.81 6.44
N ASP A 29 -38.62 30.87 7.16
CA ASP A 29 -37.77 31.43 8.21
C ASP A 29 -37.51 30.43 9.36
N VAL A 30 -38.55 29.70 9.78
CA VAL A 30 -38.44 28.62 10.79
C VAL A 30 -37.52 27.50 10.30
N LEU A 31 -37.66 27.07 9.03
CA LEU A 31 -36.79 26.05 8.45
C LEU A 31 -35.31 26.46 8.52
N LEU A 32 -35.00 27.71 8.17
CA LEU A 32 -33.63 28.24 8.19
C LEU A 32 -33.12 28.56 9.61
N SER A 33 -34.00 28.66 10.61
CA SER A 33 -33.65 29.03 11.99
C SER A 33 -33.46 27.87 12.93
N SER A 34 -34.26 26.82 12.77
CA SER A 34 -34.21 25.65 13.65
C SER A 34 -34.41 24.34 12.90
N GLY A 35 -35.15 24.34 11.79
CA GLY A 35 -35.53 23.11 11.10
C GLY A 35 -34.35 22.28 10.56
N LEU A 36 -33.21 22.92 10.29
CA LEU A 36 -32.02 22.25 9.73
C LEU A 36 -30.87 22.08 10.75
N ASN A 37 -31.04 22.53 12.00
CA ASN A 37 -29.94 22.55 12.98
C ASN A 37 -29.43 21.15 13.31
N THR A 38 -30.33 20.17 13.47
CA THR A 38 -29.94 18.77 13.73
C THR A 38 -29.10 18.23 12.57
N THR A 39 -29.58 18.38 11.33
CA THR A 39 -28.86 17.91 10.14
C THR A 39 -27.49 18.57 10.00
N ILE A 40 -27.38 19.88 10.23
CA ILE A 40 -26.10 20.59 10.17
C ILE A 40 -25.15 20.15 11.29
N THR A 41 -25.68 19.87 12.48
CA THR A 41 -24.91 19.34 13.61
C THR A 41 -24.38 17.95 13.30
N ASP A 42 -25.19 17.08 12.69
CA ASP A 42 -24.77 15.73 12.30
C ASP A 42 -23.68 15.78 11.22
N ILE A 43 -23.79 16.69 10.26
CA ILE A 43 -22.75 16.93 9.25
C ILE A 43 -21.45 17.38 9.92
N ASN A 44 -21.52 18.35 10.85
CA ASN A 44 -20.35 18.84 11.59
C ASN A 44 -19.66 17.74 12.39
N ASN A 45 -20.44 16.93 13.12
CA ASN A 45 -19.92 15.83 13.92
C ASN A 45 -19.24 14.76 13.05
N THR A 46 -19.76 14.53 11.85
CA THR A 46 -19.23 13.54 10.91
C THR A 46 -18.00 14.04 10.16
N ALA A 47 -18.05 15.26 9.62
CA ALA A 47 -16.94 15.89 8.91
C ALA A 47 -15.78 16.24 9.85
N GLY A 48 -16.08 16.56 11.11
CA GLY A 48 -15.09 16.97 12.10
C GLY A 48 -14.51 18.36 11.86
N THR A 49 -15.16 19.18 11.03
CA THR A 49 -14.78 20.58 10.74
C THR A 49 -16.02 21.45 10.66
N ASP A 50 -15.87 22.75 10.95
CA ASP A 50 -16.98 23.71 11.02
C ASP A 50 -17.20 24.52 9.73
N TYR A 51 -16.47 24.22 8.65
CA TYR A 51 -16.53 24.96 7.40
C TYR A 51 -17.91 24.90 6.74
N ILE A 52 -18.50 23.71 6.58
CA ILE A 52 -19.85 23.56 6.03
C ILE A 52 -20.88 24.27 6.91
N VAL A 53 -20.72 24.23 8.24
CA VAL A 53 -21.60 24.94 9.18
C VAL A 53 -21.53 26.44 8.96
N LYS A 54 -20.32 27.00 8.81
CA LYS A 54 -20.11 28.43 8.52
C LYS A 54 -20.73 28.83 7.19
N GLN A 55 -20.62 27.99 6.16
CA GLN A 55 -21.23 28.23 4.85
C GLN A 55 -22.76 28.26 4.93
N PHE A 56 -23.39 27.30 5.61
CA PHE A 56 -24.83 27.33 5.85
C PHE A 56 -25.25 28.53 6.69
N ALA A 57 -24.50 28.89 7.73
CA ALA A 57 -24.80 30.05 8.56
C ALA A 57 -24.80 31.34 7.73
N ASP A 58 -23.83 31.54 6.83
CA ASP A 58 -23.80 32.69 5.94
C ASP A 58 -24.95 32.67 4.91
N ALA A 59 -25.19 31.52 4.27
CA ALA A 59 -26.28 31.35 3.32
C ALA A 59 -27.66 31.63 3.95
N PHE A 60 -27.87 31.13 5.17
CA PHE A 60 -29.11 31.32 5.92
C PHE A 60 -29.26 32.76 6.40
N LYS A 61 -28.19 33.39 6.91
CA LYS A 61 -28.20 34.80 7.31
C LYS A 61 -28.61 35.70 6.14
N ASN A 62 -28.01 35.47 4.97
CA ASN A 62 -28.32 36.24 3.76
C ASN A 62 -29.76 35.99 3.29
N THR A 63 -30.24 34.75 3.32
CA THR A 63 -31.61 34.41 2.90
C THR A 63 -32.66 34.97 3.86
N LYS A 64 -32.44 34.88 5.18
CA LYS A 64 -33.32 35.47 6.20
C LYS A 64 -33.44 36.97 6.04
N ALA A 65 -32.33 37.68 5.83
CA ALA A 65 -32.37 39.12 5.58
C ALA A 65 -33.25 39.49 4.36
N ALA A 66 -33.22 38.68 3.29
CA ALA A 66 -34.10 38.87 2.14
C ALA A 66 -35.56 38.50 2.42
N LEU A 67 -35.82 37.46 3.23
CA LEU A 67 -37.18 37.11 3.68
C LEU A 67 -37.79 38.22 4.54
N THR A 68 -37.02 38.80 5.48
CA THR A 68 -37.46 39.94 6.28
C THR A 68 -37.80 41.15 5.40
N ALA A 69 -36.94 41.46 4.42
CA ALA A 69 -37.20 42.54 3.47
C ALA A 69 -38.45 42.28 2.62
N LEU A 70 -38.64 41.05 2.13
CA LEU A 70 -39.85 40.65 1.41
C LEU A 70 -41.08 40.84 2.28
N ASN A 71 -41.06 40.33 3.51
CA ASN A 71 -42.19 40.45 4.43
C ASN A 71 -42.58 41.92 4.66
N SER A 72 -41.58 42.77 4.93
CA SER A 72 -41.79 44.22 5.10
C SER A 72 -42.43 44.87 3.88
N THR A 73 -41.96 44.57 2.67
CA THR A 73 -42.55 45.13 1.43
C THR A 73 -43.96 44.62 1.15
N ILE A 74 -44.27 43.37 1.52
CA ILE A 74 -45.60 42.77 1.39
C ILE A 74 -46.57 43.38 2.40
N TYR A 75 -46.15 43.62 3.64
CA TYR A 75 -46.94 44.36 4.63
C TYR A 75 -47.25 45.78 4.15
N GLN A 76 -46.29 46.47 3.53
CA GLN A 76 -46.54 47.79 2.96
C GLN A 76 -47.56 47.73 1.81
N LEU A 77 -47.45 46.73 0.93
CA LEU A 77 -48.42 46.52 -0.15
C LEU A 77 -49.83 46.21 0.41
N LYS A 78 -49.93 45.40 1.47
CA LYS A 78 -51.19 45.15 2.16
C LYS A 78 -51.80 46.44 2.70
N SER A 79 -51.00 47.25 3.39
CA SER A 79 -51.45 48.53 3.93
C SER A 79 -52.00 49.45 2.84
N ASP A 80 -51.31 49.52 1.70
CA ASP A 80 -51.73 50.35 0.56
C ASP A 80 -53.02 49.81 -0.11
N VAL A 81 -53.17 48.49 -0.20
CA VAL A 81 -54.43 47.85 -0.65
C VAL A 81 -55.58 48.13 0.33
N ASP A 82 -55.34 48.07 1.64
CA ASP A 82 -56.37 48.36 2.65
C ASP A 82 -56.80 49.83 2.62
N LYS A 83 -55.89 50.77 2.34
CA LYS A 83 -56.24 52.18 2.10
C LYS A 83 -57.14 52.33 0.87
N ALA A 84 -56.80 51.64 -0.23
CA ALA A 84 -57.62 51.66 -1.45
C ALA A 84 -59.03 51.13 -1.19
N ARG A 85 -59.18 50.02 -0.44
CA ARG A 85 -60.49 49.49 -0.02
C ARG A 85 -61.27 50.49 0.82
N LYS A 86 -60.65 51.06 1.85
CA LYS A 86 -61.30 52.06 2.72
C LYS A 86 -61.78 53.26 1.91
N ALA A 87 -61.00 53.71 0.93
CA ALA A 87 -61.37 54.81 0.03
C ALA A 87 -62.51 54.43 -0.95
N ALA A 88 -62.64 53.17 -1.33
CA ALA A 88 -63.70 52.68 -2.23
C ALA A 88 -65.03 52.35 -1.53
N GLY A 89 -65.03 52.19 -0.21
CA GLY A 89 -66.26 51.89 0.55
C GLY A 89 -66.85 50.54 0.16
N THR A 90 -68.08 50.53 -0.38
CA THR A 90 -68.78 49.32 -0.85
C THR A 90 -68.64 49.07 -2.36
N THR A 91 -67.96 49.97 -3.10
CA THR A 91 -67.82 49.85 -4.56
C THR A 91 -66.97 48.64 -4.93
N ASN A 92 -67.49 47.78 -5.80
CA ASN A 92 -66.80 46.61 -6.33
C ASN A 92 -67.14 46.46 -7.83
N PRO A 93 -66.16 46.46 -8.75
CA PRO A 93 -64.72 46.54 -8.53
C PRO A 93 -64.25 47.92 -8.06
N ILE A 94 -63.11 47.96 -7.35
CA ILE A 94 -62.46 49.20 -6.91
C ILE A 94 -62.09 50.05 -8.15
N PRO A 95 -62.51 51.33 -8.24
CA PRO A 95 -62.21 52.19 -9.39
C PRO A 95 -60.70 52.38 -9.62
N SER A 96 -60.28 52.39 -10.88
CA SER A 96 -58.85 52.52 -11.27
C SER A 96 -58.17 53.80 -10.78
N ALA A 97 -58.94 54.88 -10.55
CA ALA A 97 -58.44 56.12 -9.97
C ALA A 97 -58.09 55.96 -8.47
N ILE A 98 -58.92 55.22 -7.71
CA ILE A 98 -58.70 54.93 -6.30
C ILE A 98 -57.49 54.01 -6.13
N ILE A 99 -57.36 52.99 -6.98
CA ILE A 99 -56.20 52.10 -7.04
C ILE A 99 -54.92 52.90 -7.27
N ARG A 100 -54.89 53.77 -8.31
CA ARG A 100 -53.71 54.57 -8.63
C ARG A 100 -53.34 55.58 -7.55
N ALA A 101 -54.32 56.11 -6.82
CA ALA A 101 -54.08 57.05 -5.73
C ALA A 101 -53.53 56.39 -4.46
N ASN A 102 -53.90 55.14 -4.19
CA ASN A 102 -53.62 54.47 -2.91
C ASN A 102 -52.59 53.34 -2.99
N ILE A 103 -52.32 52.80 -4.19
CA ILE A 103 -51.32 51.76 -4.43
C ILE A 103 -50.24 52.33 -5.37
N PRO A 104 -49.19 52.96 -4.82
CA PRO A 104 -48.12 53.52 -5.63
C PRO A 104 -47.39 52.44 -6.42
N ALA A 105 -46.99 52.76 -7.66
CA ALA A 105 -46.14 51.89 -8.47
C ALA A 105 -44.83 51.52 -7.74
N LYS A 106 -44.34 52.41 -6.86
CA LYS A 106 -43.18 52.16 -5.99
C LYS A 106 -43.38 50.95 -5.08
N THR A 107 -44.55 50.79 -4.45
CA THR A 107 -44.82 49.68 -3.54
C THR A 107 -44.81 48.34 -4.28
N VAL A 108 -45.42 48.31 -5.47
CA VAL A 108 -45.39 47.12 -6.35
C VAL A 108 -43.97 46.78 -6.80
N ASN A 109 -43.19 47.78 -7.23
CA ASN A 109 -41.80 47.59 -7.64
C ASN A 109 -40.91 47.13 -6.48
N ASN A 110 -41.15 47.58 -5.26
CA ASN A 110 -40.42 47.14 -4.08
C ASN A 110 -40.64 45.65 -3.80
N VAL A 111 -41.89 45.16 -3.89
CA VAL A 111 -42.20 43.73 -3.74
C VAL A 111 -41.52 42.91 -4.84
N ILE A 112 -41.60 43.35 -6.10
CA ILE A 112 -40.92 42.67 -7.23
C ILE A 112 -39.40 42.59 -6.98
N THR A 113 -38.80 43.68 -6.50
CA THR A 113 -37.37 43.73 -6.19
C THR A 113 -37.02 42.80 -5.03
N ALA A 114 -37.83 42.76 -3.98
CA ALA A 114 -37.61 41.85 -2.86
C ALA A 114 -37.72 40.37 -3.27
N ILE A 115 -38.68 40.02 -4.13
CA ILE A 115 -38.80 38.67 -4.71
C ILE A 115 -37.55 38.32 -5.53
N ARG A 116 -37.07 39.23 -6.38
CA ARG A 116 -35.84 39.02 -7.17
C ARG A 116 -34.62 38.83 -6.27
N ASN A 117 -34.50 39.64 -5.22
CA ASN A 117 -33.41 39.54 -4.25
C ASN A 117 -33.45 38.21 -3.47
N LEU A 118 -34.64 37.75 -3.06
CA LEU A 118 -34.78 36.44 -2.41
C LEU A 118 -34.37 35.32 -3.38
N ARG A 119 -34.88 35.36 -4.62
CA ARG A 119 -34.53 34.40 -5.67
C ARG A 119 -33.03 34.35 -5.95
N ALA A 120 -32.34 35.48 -5.86
CA ALA A 120 -30.89 35.55 -6.06
C ALA A 120 -30.07 34.94 -4.90
N ARG A 121 -30.65 34.78 -3.70
CA ARG A 121 -29.95 34.28 -2.51
C ARG A 121 -30.17 32.79 -2.23
N VAL A 122 -31.29 32.22 -2.65
CA VAL A 122 -31.58 30.78 -2.52
C VAL A 122 -30.50 29.89 -3.19
N PRO A 123 -29.95 30.22 -4.38
CA PRO A 123 -28.92 29.41 -5.02
C PRO A 123 -27.66 29.19 -4.19
N LEU A 124 -27.34 30.09 -3.25
CA LEU A 124 -26.19 29.90 -2.36
C LEU A 124 -26.39 28.68 -1.44
N ILE A 125 -27.61 28.46 -0.94
CA ILE A 125 -27.92 27.26 -0.13
C ILE A 125 -27.75 26.00 -0.98
N THR A 126 -28.27 26.02 -2.21
CA THR A 126 -28.14 24.91 -3.17
C THR A 126 -26.67 24.63 -3.49
N TYR A 127 -25.86 25.67 -3.72
CA TYR A 127 -24.43 25.52 -3.98
C TYR A 127 -23.68 24.86 -2.81
N VAL A 128 -23.97 25.22 -1.56
CA VAL A 128 -23.35 24.60 -0.38
C VAL A 128 -23.72 23.11 -0.30
N ILE A 129 -24.96 22.75 -0.62
CA ILE A 129 -25.41 21.36 -0.65
C ILE A 129 -24.71 20.59 -1.76
N ASP A 130 -24.79 21.09 -2.99
CA ASP A 130 -24.27 20.41 -4.19
C ASP A 130 -22.75 20.23 -4.09
N SER A 131 -22.00 21.28 -3.72
CA SER A 131 -20.55 21.18 -3.53
C SER A 131 -20.14 20.19 -2.43
N SER A 132 -20.91 20.13 -1.33
CA SER A 132 -20.64 19.15 -0.26
C SER A 132 -20.93 17.71 -0.72
N LEU A 133 -21.99 17.50 -1.51
CA LEU A 133 -22.32 16.19 -2.08
C LEU A 133 -21.29 15.75 -3.13
N ASP A 134 -20.84 16.65 -4.00
CA ASP A 134 -19.81 16.37 -4.99
C ASP A 134 -18.48 15.99 -4.31
N ASN A 135 -18.10 16.67 -3.24
CA ASN A 135 -16.91 16.35 -2.45
C ASN A 135 -17.00 14.97 -1.79
N LEU A 136 -18.17 14.60 -1.27
CA LEU A 136 -18.42 13.25 -0.74
C LEU A 136 -18.31 12.20 -1.84
N HIS A 137 -18.85 12.48 -3.03
CA HIS A 137 -18.76 11.57 -4.16
C HIS A 137 -17.30 11.34 -4.61
N LEU A 138 -16.49 12.40 -4.68
CA LEU A 138 -15.06 12.28 -5.00
C LEU A 138 -14.30 11.43 -3.97
N VAL A 139 -14.62 11.58 -2.69
CA VAL A 139 -14.02 10.78 -1.63
C VAL A 139 -14.42 9.31 -1.73
N ASP A 140 -15.68 9.00 -2.05
CA ASP A 140 -16.15 7.63 -2.23
C ASP A 140 -15.39 6.93 -3.37
N LEU A 141 -15.25 7.62 -4.52
CA LEU A 141 -14.45 7.13 -5.64
C LEU A 141 -13.00 6.85 -5.24
N PHE A 142 -12.39 7.74 -4.45
CA PHE A 142 -11.03 7.56 -3.96
C PHE A 142 -10.88 6.36 -3.01
N ILE A 143 -11.82 6.19 -2.06
CA ILE A 143 -11.81 5.04 -1.13
C ILE A 143 -11.91 3.73 -1.89
N ILE A 144 -12.85 3.63 -2.85
CA ILE A 144 -13.04 2.44 -3.68
C ILE A 144 -11.78 2.15 -4.51
N ALA A 145 -11.21 3.19 -5.13
CA ALA A 145 -9.99 3.05 -5.92
C ALA A 145 -8.80 2.58 -5.07
N LEU A 146 -8.59 3.17 -3.88
CA LEU A 146 -7.51 2.77 -3.00
C LEU A 146 -7.70 1.35 -2.46
N GLN A 147 -8.92 0.97 -2.10
CA GLN A 147 -9.23 -0.40 -1.69
C GLN A 147 -8.86 -1.39 -2.79
N LYS A 148 -9.23 -1.10 -4.04
CA LYS A 148 -8.86 -1.92 -5.20
C LYS A 148 -7.34 -1.99 -5.36
N GLU A 149 -6.64 -0.86 -5.27
CA GLU A 149 -5.18 -0.82 -5.40
C GLU A 149 -4.49 -1.66 -4.31
N VAL A 150 -4.94 -1.59 -3.06
CA VAL A 150 -4.41 -2.42 -1.97
C VAL A 150 -4.59 -3.92 -2.27
N VAL A 151 -5.78 -4.31 -2.77
CA VAL A 151 -6.05 -5.71 -3.14
C VAL A 151 -5.17 -6.16 -4.31
N ASP A 152 -5.08 -5.34 -5.36
CA ASP A 152 -4.29 -5.65 -6.56
C ASP A 152 -2.78 -5.65 -6.25
N GLY A 153 -2.30 -4.73 -5.40
CA GLY A 153 -0.93 -4.71 -4.88
C GLY A 153 -0.60 -5.95 -4.06
N ALA A 154 -1.48 -6.33 -3.13
CA ALA A 154 -1.30 -7.54 -2.34
C ALA A 154 -1.33 -8.82 -3.18
N ALA A 155 -2.13 -8.87 -4.26
CA ALA A 155 -2.17 -9.98 -5.20
C ALA A 155 -0.90 -10.11 -6.06
N ARG A 156 -0.15 -9.02 -6.24
CA ARG A 156 1.16 -9.04 -6.96
C ARG A 156 2.28 -9.64 -6.12
N TYR A 157 2.25 -9.48 -4.80
CA TYR A 157 3.30 -9.99 -3.91
C TYR A 157 3.55 -11.52 -4.03
N PRO A 158 2.51 -12.38 -4.14
CA PRO A 158 2.71 -13.79 -4.48
C PRO A 158 3.47 -14.06 -5.77
N LEU A 159 3.27 -13.23 -6.80
CA LEU A 159 3.99 -13.39 -8.06
C LEU A 159 5.47 -13.07 -7.87
N SER A 160 5.78 -12.01 -7.12
CA SER A 160 7.14 -11.60 -6.78
C SER A 160 7.91 -12.68 -6.03
N TYR A 161 7.33 -13.22 -4.94
CA TYR A 161 8.04 -14.26 -4.19
C TYR A 161 8.10 -15.59 -4.96
N GLN A 162 7.11 -15.93 -5.80
CA GLN A 162 7.18 -17.13 -6.65
C GLN A 162 8.30 -17.03 -7.68
N ALA A 163 8.50 -15.84 -8.28
CA ALA A 163 9.64 -15.59 -9.16
C ALA A 163 10.96 -15.73 -8.40
N PHE A 164 11.04 -15.20 -7.17
CA PHE A 164 12.21 -15.40 -6.30
C PHE A 164 12.45 -16.88 -5.97
N GLN A 165 11.42 -17.65 -5.62
CA GLN A 165 11.51 -19.10 -5.33
C GLN A 165 12.02 -19.90 -6.54
N SER A 166 11.58 -19.55 -7.76
CA SER A 166 12.09 -20.16 -8.99
C SER A 166 13.60 -19.92 -9.15
N ASN A 167 14.04 -18.68 -8.95
CA ASN A 167 15.45 -18.33 -9.00
C ASN A 167 16.28 -18.99 -7.88
N LEU A 168 15.73 -19.15 -6.67
CA LEU A 168 16.36 -19.96 -5.62
C LEU A 168 16.58 -21.41 -6.06
N GLY A 169 15.66 -21.99 -6.81
CA GLY A 169 15.82 -23.34 -7.39
C GLY A 169 16.98 -23.40 -8.38
N VAL A 170 17.12 -22.39 -9.24
CA VAL A 170 18.25 -22.28 -10.19
C VAL A 170 19.58 -22.14 -9.43
N GLU A 171 19.65 -21.26 -8.44
CA GLU A 171 20.85 -21.08 -7.62
C GLU A 171 21.21 -22.34 -6.82
N SER A 172 20.21 -23.04 -6.27
CA SER A 172 20.41 -24.32 -5.61
C SER A 172 21.05 -25.34 -6.55
N ALA A 173 20.55 -25.45 -7.77
CA ALA A 173 21.09 -26.38 -8.77
C ALA A 173 22.51 -25.97 -9.20
N SER A 174 22.75 -24.67 -9.38
CA SER A 174 24.06 -24.10 -9.70
C SER A 174 25.10 -24.44 -8.63
N VAL A 175 24.82 -24.09 -7.36
CA VAL A 175 25.71 -24.35 -6.22
C VAL A 175 25.99 -25.84 -6.07
N ASN A 176 24.96 -26.69 -6.16
CA ASN A 176 25.11 -28.14 -6.06
C ASN A 176 25.97 -28.71 -7.20
N THR A 177 25.73 -28.26 -8.44
CA THR A 177 26.51 -28.69 -9.61
C THR A 177 27.97 -28.29 -9.48
N GLN A 178 28.26 -27.03 -9.09
CA GLN A 178 29.63 -26.57 -8.90
C GLN A 178 30.35 -27.33 -7.77
N PHE A 179 29.63 -27.71 -6.72
CA PHE A 179 30.20 -28.52 -5.65
C PHE A 179 30.55 -29.94 -6.13
N ILE A 180 29.59 -30.63 -6.75
CA ILE A 180 29.76 -32.04 -7.18
C ILE A 180 30.80 -32.17 -8.28
N THR A 181 30.81 -31.25 -9.25
CA THR A 181 31.80 -31.28 -10.34
C THR A 181 33.19 -30.84 -9.88
N GLY A 182 33.27 -30.03 -8.82
CA GLY A 182 34.52 -29.43 -8.36
C GLY A 182 35.44 -30.37 -7.57
N TYR A 183 34.91 -31.40 -6.90
CA TYR A 183 35.72 -32.28 -6.04
C TYR A 183 36.46 -33.39 -6.80
N GLY A 184 36.11 -33.64 -8.07
CA GLY A 184 36.82 -34.56 -8.96
C GLY A 184 36.43 -36.04 -8.80
N SER A 185 37.29 -36.93 -9.30
CA SER A 185 37.02 -38.39 -9.31
C SER A 185 37.16 -39.02 -7.93
N ASN A 186 36.35 -40.06 -7.67
CA ASN A 186 36.48 -40.88 -6.47
C ASN A 186 37.80 -41.68 -6.48
N VAL A 187 38.37 -41.92 -5.31
CA VAL A 187 39.56 -42.74 -5.05
C VAL A 187 39.57 -44.05 -5.84
N SER A 188 38.46 -44.81 -5.81
CA SER A 188 38.39 -46.11 -6.51
C SER A 188 38.54 -45.99 -8.03
N ALA A 189 38.07 -44.89 -8.62
CA ALA A 189 38.25 -44.62 -10.03
C ALA A 189 39.71 -44.25 -10.34
N ILE A 190 40.33 -43.43 -9.47
CA ILE A 190 41.72 -42.96 -9.62
C ILE A 190 42.71 -44.13 -9.62
N ILE A 191 42.53 -45.11 -8.72
CA ILE A 191 43.48 -46.23 -8.57
C ILE A 191 43.10 -47.48 -9.38
N SER A 192 42.04 -47.41 -10.18
CA SER A 192 41.46 -48.57 -10.87
C SER A 192 42.46 -49.34 -11.74
N SER A 193 43.39 -48.65 -12.41
CA SER A 193 44.40 -49.25 -13.28
C SER A 193 45.48 -50.05 -12.56
N ILE A 194 45.73 -49.75 -11.28
CA ILE A 194 46.78 -50.38 -10.46
C ILE A 194 46.22 -51.22 -9.31
N ASN A 195 44.89 -51.34 -9.21
CA ASN A 195 44.24 -51.96 -8.07
C ASN A 195 44.67 -53.42 -7.87
N THR A 196 44.81 -54.19 -8.97
CA THR A 196 45.28 -55.58 -8.89
C THR A 196 46.67 -55.68 -8.28
N ASP A 197 47.60 -54.82 -8.71
CA ASP A 197 48.98 -54.80 -8.21
C ASP A 197 49.02 -54.41 -6.72
N LEU A 198 48.21 -53.43 -6.33
CA LEU A 198 48.04 -53.04 -4.92
C LEU A 198 47.50 -54.20 -4.07
N GLN A 199 46.46 -54.91 -4.51
CA GLN A 199 45.87 -56.02 -3.74
C GLN A 199 46.83 -57.21 -3.61
N ASN A 200 47.72 -57.42 -4.57
CA ASN A 200 48.74 -58.46 -4.51
C ASN A 200 49.91 -58.09 -3.57
N ASN A 201 50.05 -56.82 -3.19
CA ASN A 201 51.10 -56.35 -2.29
C ASN A 201 50.70 -56.47 -0.80
N THR A 202 51.44 -57.27 -0.04
CA THR A 202 51.16 -57.52 1.39
C THR A 202 51.42 -56.31 2.29
N ALA A 203 52.38 -55.44 1.95
CA ALA A 203 52.66 -54.22 2.70
C ALA A 203 51.61 -53.13 2.46
N TYR A 204 51.05 -53.06 1.23
CA TYR A 204 49.88 -52.23 0.96
C TYR A 204 48.67 -52.67 1.77
N THR A 205 48.30 -53.95 1.67
CA THR A 205 47.08 -54.50 2.31
C THR A 205 47.13 -54.42 3.83
N SER A 206 48.30 -54.63 4.44
CA SER A 206 48.47 -54.55 5.91
C SER A 206 48.73 -53.13 6.44
N GLY A 207 49.29 -52.23 5.63
CA GLY A 207 49.74 -50.92 6.08
C GLY A 207 48.89 -49.73 5.60
N LEU A 208 48.66 -49.63 4.28
CA LEU A 208 48.11 -48.42 3.66
C LEU A 208 46.61 -48.55 3.28
N GLN A 209 46.15 -49.76 2.98
CA GLN A 209 44.80 -50.01 2.44
C GLN A 209 43.69 -49.42 3.31
N THR A 210 43.78 -49.54 4.64
CA THR A 210 42.79 -48.96 5.56
C THR A 210 42.64 -47.45 5.40
N ASN A 211 43.74 -46.72 5.16
CA ASN A 211 43.72 -45.27 5.01
C ASN A 211 43.20 -44.86 3.63
N ILE A 212 43.53 -45.61 2.58
CA ILE A 212 42.97 -45.41 1.23
C ILE A 212 41.47 -45.69 1.22
N ASN A 213 41.02 -46.75 1.89
CA ASN A 213 39.60 -47.05 2.06
C ASN A 213 38.87 -45.94 2.82
N SER A 214 39.47 -45.40 3.88
CA SER A 214 38.91 -44.27 4.63
C SER A 214 38.76 -43.02 3.75
N LEU A 215 39.77 -42.73 2.92
CA LEU A 215 39.69 -41.64 1.94
C LEU A 215 38.60 -41.90 0.89
N ALA A 216 38.49 -43.13 0.38
CA ALA A 216 37.45 -43.53 -0.57
C ALA A 216 36.05 -43.37 0.01
N THR A 217 35.85 -43.76 1.27
CA THR A 217 34.59 -43.53 2.00
C THR A 217 34.29 -42.04 2.15
N ALA A 218 35.29 -41.22 2.50
CA ALA A 218 35.11 -39.77 2.61
C ALA A 218 34.65 -39.17 1.27
N TYR A 219 35.28 -39.54 0.14
CA TYR A 219 34.84 -39.12 -1.19
C TYR A 219 33.46 -39.65 -1.58
N GLY A 220 33.16 -40.92 -1.27
CA GLY A 220 31.86 -41.52 -1.55
C GLY A 220 30.71 -40.87 -0.78
N SER A 221 30.99 -40.22 0.35
CA SER A 221 30.00 -39.49 1.14
C SER A 221 29.65 -38.10 0.58
N ILE A 222 30.50 -37.52 -0.27
CA ILE A 222 30.35 -36.13 -0.73
C ILE A 222 29.02 -35.92 -1.43
N ASP A 223 28.62 -36.80 -2.34
CA ASP A 223 27.34 -36.68 -3.08
C ASP A 223 26.12 -36.72 -2.16
N THR A 224 26.14 -37.61 -1.17
CA THR A 224 25.05 -37.73 -0.19
C THR A 224 24.95 -36.46 0.66
N GLU A 225 26.10 -35.95 1.10
CA GLU A 225 26.19 -34.76 1.91
C GLU A 225 25.83 -33.49 1.09
N ALA A 226 26.19 -33.44 -0.19
CA ALA A 226 25.82 -32.36 -1.12
C ALA A 226 24.30 -32.20 -1.24
N GLY A 227 23.53 -33.28 -1.08
CA GLY A 227 22.06 -33.22 -1.03
C GLY A 227 21.50 -32.24 0.03
N LYS A 228 22.26 -31.95 1.09
CA LYS A 228 21.89 -30.96 2.12
C LYS A 228 21.88 -29.52 1.59
N ILE A 229 22.61 -29.22 0.51
CA ILE A 229 22.55 -27.92 -0.18
C ILE A 229 21.13 -27.67 -0.68
N ALA A 230 20.52 -28.65 -1.35
CA ALA A 230 19.14 -28.54 -1.83
C ALA A 230 18.15 -28.39 -0.68
N THR A 231 18.37 -29.09 0.44
CA THR A 231 17.54 -28.92 1.65
C THR A 231 17.61 -27.49 2.19
N ALA A 232 18.80 -26.87 2.23
CA ALA A 232 18.97 -25.50 2.72
C ALA A 232 18.17 -24.49 1.88
N PHE A 233 18.28 -24.57 0.55
CA PHE A 233 17.52 -23.71 -0.37
C PHE A 233 16.02 -23.99 -0.33
N ASN A 234 15.61 -25.26 -0.24
CA ASN A 234 14.19 -25.62 -0.11
C ASN A 234 13.58 -25.06 1.17
N ASN A 235 14.30 -25.14 2.30
CA ASN A 235 13.85 -24.56 3.56
C ASN A 235 13.71 -23.04 3.45
N TYR A 236 14.67 -22.36 2.82
CA TYR A 236 14.54 -20.92 2.54
C TYR A 236 13.29 -20.66 1.69
N SER A 237 13.20 -21.26 0.50
CA SER A 237 12.09 -21.10 -0.44
C SER A 237 10.73 -21.31 0.22
N THR A 238 10.57 -22.38 1.01
CA THR A 238 9.30 -22.72 1.71
C THR A 238 8.90 -21.69 2.75
N ASN A 239 9.86 -21.01 3.37
CA ASN A 239 9.59 -20.03 4.42
C ASN A 239 9.38 -18.61 3.91
N VAL A 240 9.80 -18.26 2.67
CA VAL A 240 9.62 -16.91 2.11
C VAL A 240 8.17 -16.41 2.19
N PRO A 241 7.13 -17.20 1.84
CA PRO A 241 5.74 -16.73 1.94
C PRO A 241 5.31 -16.36 3.38
N ASN A 242 6.00 -16.89 4.40
CA ASN A 242 5.69 -16.62 5.80
C ASN A 242 6.31 -15.31 6.32
N LEU A 243 7.18 -14.65 5.54
CA LEU A 243 7.78 -13.37 5.94
C LEU A 243 6.74 -12.26 6.05
N ILE A 244 5.71 -12.26 5.20
CA ILE A 244 4.58 -11.33 5.26
C ILE A 244 3.31 -12.14 5.08
N GLY A 245 2.63 -12.44 6.20
CA GLY A 245 1.46 -13.33 6.19
C GLY A 245 0.21 -12.74 5.54
N ASN A 246 -0.06 -11.45 5.73
CA ASN A 246 -1.24 -10.78 5.16
C ASN A 246 -0.92 -9.35 4.74
N LEU A 247 -0.34 -9.20 3.55
CA LEU A 247 0.06 -7.89 3.03
C LEU A 247 -1.13 -6.94 2.87
N SER A 248 -2.31 -7.42 2.48
CA SER A 248 -3.52 -6.59 2.41
C SER A 248 -3.84 -5.94 3.75
N ASN A 249 -3.73 -6.68 4.85
CA ASN A 249 -3.97 -6.17 6.19
C ASN A 249 -2.87 -5.18 6.64
N GLU A 250 -1.60 -5.46 6.32
CA GLU A 250 -0.49 -4.55 6.62
C GLU A 250 -0.65 -3.21 5.89
N LEU A 251 -0.97 -3.25 4.58
CA LEU A 251 -1.22 -2.05 3.78
C LEU A 251 -2.47 -1.31 4.26
N ALA A 252 -3.58 -2.03 4.53
CA ALA A 252 -4.80 -1.41 5.04
C ALA A 252 -4.55 -0.69 6.37
N THR A 253 -3.81 -1.31 7.29
CA THR A 253 -3.46 -0.71 8.58
C THR A 253 -2.60 0.54 8.39
N SER A 254 -1.59 0.46 7.52
CA SER A 254 -0.67 1.57 7.25
C SER A 254 -1.36 2.76 6.57
N LEU A 255 -2.34 2.50 5.70
CA LEU A 255 -2.96 3.52 4.86
C LEU A 255 -4.29 4.05 5.40
N CYS A 256 -4.90 3.41 6.41
CA CYS A 256 -6.22 3.79 6.93
C CYS A 256 -6.26 5.24 7.47
N ASN A 257 -5.28 5.63 8.27
CA ASN A 257 -5.20 6.99 8.82
C ASN A 257 -5.02 8.05 7.71
N PRO A 258 -4.05 7.92 6.80
CA PRO A 258 -3.89 8.87 5.69
C PRO A 258 -5.11 8.92 4.76
N LEU A 259 -5.72 7.78 4.44
CA LEU A 259 -6.98 7.72 3.71
C LEU A 259 -8.03 8.58 4.40
N LYS A 260 -8.30 8.32 5.68
CA LYS A 260 -9.28 9.08 6.47
C LYS A 260 -8.96 10.56 6.53
N MET A 261 -7.70 10.95 6.68
CA MET A 261 -7.30 12.35 6.76
C MET A 261 -7.53 13.07 5.43
N VAL A 262 -7.03 12.51 4.33
CA VAL A 262 -7.21 13.11 3.00
C VAL A 262 -8.68 13.16 2.60
N SER A 263 -9.47 12.13 2.95
CA SER A 263 -10.93 12.15 2.80
C SER A 263 -11.59 13.29 3.58
N LYS A 264 -11.18 13.50 4.84
CA LYS A 264 -11.71 14.60 5.66
C LYS A 264 -11.38 15.97 5.11
N VAL A 265 -10.18 16.15 4.55
CA VAL A 265 -9.77 17.40 3.89
C VAL A 265 -10.71 17.75 2.76
N GLN A 266 -11.12 16.78 1.93
CA GLN A 266 -12.09 17.03 0.86
C GLN A 266 -13.51 17.27 1.40
N ILE A 267 -13.96 16.45 2.36
CA ILE A 267 -15.29 16.58 2.98
C ILE A 267 -15.46 17.91 3.70
N ALA A 268 -14.38 18.50 4.22
CA ALA A 268 -14.44 19.79 4.89
C ALA A 268 -15.02 20.91 4.00
N ASN A 269 -14.88 20.79 2.67
CA ASN A 269 -15.37 21.80 1.71
C ASN A 269 -14.86 23.21 2.06
N ALA A 270 -13.61 23.31 2.52
CA ALA A 270 -12.93 24.56 2.82
C ALA A 270 -12.34 25.18 1.55
N GLY A 271 -11.84 26.42 1.63
CA GLY A 271 -11.31 27.15 0.48
C GLY A 271 -10.15 26.46 -0.25
N TYR A 272 -9.42 25.55 0.41
CA TYR A 272 -8.30 24.80 -0.16
C TYR A 272 -8.55 23.29 -0.28
N SER A 273 -9.76 22.80 0.04
CA SER A 273 -10.06 21.36 0.09
C SER A 273 -9.69 20.62 -1.20
N ASP A 274 -10.18 21.10 -2.35
CA ASP A 274 -9.94 20.47 -3.66
C ASP A 274 -8.45 20.41 -4.00
N PHE A 275 -7.72 21.48 -3.72
CA PHE A 275 -6.29 21.55 -3.96
C PHE A 275 -5.52 20.56 -3.08
N CYS A 276 -5.79 20.56 -1.78
CA CYS A 276 -5.11 19.69 -0.84
C CYS A 276 -5.43 18.21 -1.14
N PHE A 277 -6.70 17.88 -1.42
CA PHE A 277 -7.08 16.54 -1.83
C PHE A 277 -6.38 16.12 -3.13
N SER A 278 -6.38 16.96 -4.16
CA SER A 278 -5.69 16.69 -5.43
C SER A 278 -4.18 16.48 -5.26
N LYS A 279 -3.55 17.20 -4.32
CA LYS A 279 -2.12 17.07 -4.00
C LYS A 279 -1.80 15.77 -3.25
N TYR A 280 -2.60 15.39 -2.26
CA TYR A 280 -2.26 14.31 -1.32
C TYR A 280 -2.94 12.97 -1.60
N SER A 281 -4.13 12.94 -2.21
CA SER A 281 -4.79 11.68 -2.55
C SER A 281 -3.96 10.79 -3.49
N PRO A 282 -3.29 11.30 -4.55
CA PRO A 282 -2.47 10.45 -5.39
C PRO A 282 -1.20 9.96 -4.66
N ARG A 283 -0.70 10.73 -3.68
CA ARG A 283 0.47 10.36 -2.87
C ARG A 283 0.15 9.22 -1.91
N VAL A 284 -1.04 9.21 -1.30
CA VAL A 284 -1.52 8.07 -0.52
C VAL A 284 -1.72 6.87 -1.43
N PHE A 285 -2.34 7.07 -2.59
CA PHE A 285 -2.57 6.02 -3.59
C PHE A 285 -1.27 5.35 -4.04
N SER A 286 -0.25 6.13 -4.36
CA SER A 286 1.03 5.61 -4.87
C SER A 286 1.82 4.81 -3.83
N GLN A 287 1.53 4.94 -2.52
CA GLN A 287 2.23 4.18 -1.49
C GLN A 287 2.13 2.68 -1.68
N VAL A 288 1.00 2.17 -2.22
CA VAL A 288 0.84 0.75 -2.48
C VAL A 288 1.88 0.27 -3.49
N GLN A 289 1.94 0.90 -4.66
CA GLN A 289 2.89 0.53 -5.72
C GLN A 289 4.34 0.66 -5.25
N LEU A 290 4.68 1.76 -4.56
CA LEU A 290 6.03 1.99 -4.03
C LEU A 290 6.44 0.90 -3.03
N THR A 291 5.50 0.39 -2.23
CA THR A 291 5.77 -0.72 -1.31
C THR A 291 6.08 -2.01 -2.07
N ILE A 292 5.29 -2.33 -3.10
CA ILE A 292 5.49 -3.53 -3.92
C ILE A 292 6.81 -3.46 -4.68
N ASP A 293 7.12 -2.32 -5.31
CA ASP A 293 8.39 -2.11 -5.99
C ASP A 293 9.58 -2.26 -5.04
N ALA A 294 9.45 -1.75 -3.80
CA ALA A 294 10.48 -1.91 -2.78
C ALA A 294 10.67 -3.38 -2.37
N PHE A 295 9.61 -4.19 -2.36
CA PHE A 295 9.70 -5.63 -2.10
C PHE A 295 10.44 -6.36 -3.23
N ASP A 296 10.15 -6.02 -4.49
CA ASP A 296 10.86 -6.59 -5.65
C ASP A 296 12.37 -6.31 -5.57
N VAL A 297 12.75 -5.07 -5.23
CA VAL A 297 14.15 -4.71 -4.98
C VAL A 297 14.77 -5.52 -3.84
N CYS A 298 14.01 -5.86 -2.78
CA CYS A 298 14.50 -6.72 -1.71
C CYS A 298 14.82 -8.14 -2.22
N PHE A 299 13.93 -8.73 -3.03
CA PHE A 299 14.14 -10.05 -3.62
C PHE A 299 15.35 -10.08 -4.56
N GLU A 300 15.46 -9.09 -5.45
CA GLU A 300 16.59 -8.98 -6.39
C GLU A 300 17.93 -8.86 -5.68
N LYS A 301 18.00 -8.04 -4.62
CA LYS A 301 19.23 -7.85 -3.83
C LYS A 301 19.69 -9.14 -3.16
N GLU A 302 18.76 -9.91 -2.58
CA GLU A 302 19.12 -11.17 -1.94
C GLU A 302 19.48 -12.24 -2.96
N LEU A 303 18.83 -12.27 -4.12
CA LEU A 303 19.23 -13.18 -5.20
C LEU A 303 20.65 -12.88 -5.68
N ALA A 304 20.98 -11.61 -5.93
CA ALA A 304 22.32 -11.19 -6.34
C ALA A 304 23.40 -11.55 -5.31
N ARG A 305 23.07 -11.54 -4.01
CA ARG A 305 23.97 -12.01 -2.95
C ARG A 305 24.22 -13.52 -3.04
N LEU A 306 23.15 -14.30 -3.20
CA LEU A 306 23.23 -15.78 -3.29
C LEU A 306 23.99 -16.27 -4.52
N MET A 307 23.95 -15.54 -5.64
CA MET A 307 24.76 -15.87 -6.82
C MET A 307 26.27 -15.93 -6.53
N ASN A 308 26.75 -15.19 -5.51
CA ASN A 308 28.14 -15.23 -5.11
C ASN A 308 28.51 -16.50 -4.30
N LEU A 309 27.53 -17.30 -3.87
CA LEU A 309 27.76 -18.53 -3.12
C LEU A 309 28.34 -19.63 -4.02
N SER A 310 27.86 -19.72 -5.26
CA SER A 310 28.29 -20.71 -6.25
C SER A 310 29.82 -20.73 -6.47
N PRO A 311 30.49 -19.62 -6.80
CA PRO A 311 31.96 -19.61 -6.97
C PRO A 311 32.73 -19.87 -5.66
N VAL A 312 32.17 -19.52 -4.49
CA VAL A 312 32.84 -19.81 -3.20
C VAL A 312 32.80 -21.31 -2.91
N VAL A 313 31.64 -21.94 -3.09
CA VAL A 313 31.47 -23.39 -2.91
C VAL A 313 32.31 -24.17 -3.93
N GLN A 314 32.38 -23.70 -5.17
CA GLN A 314 33.26 -24.29 -6.20
C GLN A 314 34.72 -24.32 -5.75
N ARG A 315 35.24 -23.22 -5.19
CA ARG A 315 36.63 -23.14 -4.71
C ARG A 315 36.90 -24.12 -3.58
N ILE A 316 35.94 -24.34 -2.68
CA ILE A 316 36.07 -25.36 -1.62
C ILE A 316 36.10 -26.76 -2.25
N ALA A 317 35.23 -27.03 -3.23
CA ALA A 317 35.24 -28.30 -3.95
C ALA A 317 36.57 -28.54 -4.68
N THR A 318 37.14 -27.52 -5.33
CA THR A 318 38.47 -27.63 -5.96
C THR A 318 39.57 -27.91 -4.93
N GLN A 319 39.50 -27.33 -3.73
CA GLN A 319 40.46 -27.68 -2.66
C GLN A 319 40.30 -29.14 -2.22
N ILE A 320 39.08 -29.69 -2.28
CA ILE A 320 38.87 -31.13 -2.02
C ILE A 320 39.59 -31.96 -3.07
N SER A 321 39.50 -31.62 -4.36
CA SER A 321 40.12 -32.43 -5.44
C SER A 321 41.64 -32.54 -5.35
N TYR A 322 42.32 -31.54 -4.79
CA TYR A 322 43.76 -31.62 -4.54
C TYR A 322 44.17 -32.72 -3.54
N ASN A 323 43.25 -33.23 -2.71
CA ASN A 323 43.55 -34.32 -1.78
C ASN A 323 43.76 -35.68 -2.48
N THR A 324 43.36 -35.82 -3.75
CA THR A 324 43.57 -37.05 -4.53
C THR A 324 44.36 -36.85 -5.82
N ALA A 325 44.76 -35.61 -6.14
CA ALA A 325 45.45 -35.28 -7.39
C ALA A 325 46.71 -36.13 -7.64
N ASP A 326 47.53 -36.33 -6.61
CA ASP A 326 48.79 -37.08 -6.71
C ASP A 326 48.67 -38.55 -6.26
N LEU A 327 47.47 -39.01 -5.91
CA LEU A 327 47.27 -40.35 -5.33
C LEU A 327 47.82 -41.45 -6.23
N LEU A 328 47.42 -41.47 -7.51
CA LEU A 328 47.86 -42.48 -8.47
C LEU A 328 49.38 -42.43 -8.69
N SER A 329 49.96 -41.23 -8.77
CA SER A 329 51.40 -41.04 -8.95
C SER A 329 52.18 -41.58 -7.75
N ASN A 330 51.79 -41.20 -6.54
CA ASN A 330 52.43 -41.64 -5.30
C ASN A 330 52.38 -43.16 -5.12
N LEU A 331 51.25 -43.79 -5.46
CA LEU A 331 51.11 -45.26 -5.38
C LEU A 331 51.99 -45.97 -6.42
N ASN A 332 52.07 -45.46 -7.65
CA ASN A 332 52.97 -46.00 -8.68
C ASN A 332 54.44 -45.88 -8.29
N VAL A 333 54.84 -44.79 -7.63
CA VAL A 333 56.23 -44.63 -7.14
C VAL A 333 56.59 -45.73 -6.15
N CYS A 334 55.69 -46.09 -5.22
CA CYS A 334 55.96 -47.21 -4.32
C CYS A 334 56.00 -48.56 -5.07
N LEU A 335 55.02 -48.83 -5.95
CA LEU A 335 54.97 -50.08 -6.73
C LEU A 335 56.17 -50.29 -7.67
N ALA A 336 56.86 -49.21 -8.06
CA ALA A 336 58.04 -49.29 -8.91
C ALA A 336 59.31 -49.73 -8.17
N ILE A 337 59.29 -49.84 -6.83
CA ILE A 337 60.44 -50.23 -6.03
C ILE A 337 60.61 -51.76 -6.10
N VAL A 338 61.79 -52.20 -6.57
CA VAL A 338 62.09 -53.63 -6.77
C VAL A 338 62.38 -54.37 -5.47
N ASP A 339 62.97 -53.71 -4.46
CA ASP A 339 63.24 -54.32 -3.16
C ASP A 339 61.97 -54.35 -2.29
N PRO A 340 61.44 -55.53 -1.92
CA PRO A 340 60.19 -55.63 -1.18
C PRO A 340 60.21 -54.95 0.20
N THR A 341 61.39 -54.87 0.83
CA THR A 341 61.54 -54.21 2.14
C THR A 341 61.41 -52.69 1.98
N ALA A 342 62.11 -52.11 1.01
CA ALA A 342 62.00 -50.69 0.68
C ALA A 342 60.61 -50.31 0.13
N GLU A 343 59.98 -51.17 -0.66
CA GLU A 343 58.60 -50.99 -1.14
C GLU A 343 57.61 -50.90 0.03
N GLY A 344 57.69 -51.83 0.98
CA GLY A 344 56.84 -51.80 2.17
C GLY A 344 57.08 -50.59 3.08
N ALA A 345 58.33 -50.13 3.18
CA ALA A 345 58.68 -48.90 3.87
C ALA A 345 58.07 -47.65 3.18
N CYS A 346 57.98 -47.64 1.84
CA CYS A 346 57.33 -46.57 1.07
C CYS A 346 55.85 -46.44 1.46
N PHE A 347 55.10 -47.55 1.42
CA PHE A 347 53.68 -47.56 1.83
C PHE A 347 53.48 -47.13 3.28
N THR A 348 54.33 -47.61 4.18
CA THR A 348 54.31 -47.22 5.61
C THR A 348 54.55 -45.73 5.79
N THR A 349 55.47 -45.15 5.01
CA THR A 349 55.83 -43.72 5.09
C THR A 349 54.68 -42.82 4.63
N ILE A 350 53.93 -43.21 3.58
CA ILE A 350 52.85 -42.39 3.04
C ILE A 350 51.50 -42.60 3.77
N ALA A 351 51.34 -43.70 4.51
CA ALA A 351 50.09 -44.05 5.17
C ALA A 351 49.50 -42.95 6.08
N PRO A 352 50.27 -42.29 6.97
CA PRO A 352 49.72 -41.26 7.85
C PRO A 352 49.11 -40.06 7.10
N TYR A 353 49.65 -39.71 5.92
CA TYR A 353 49.13 -38.59 5.14
C TYR A 353 47.73 -38.87 4.62
N TYR A 354 47.45 -40.08 4.12
CA TYR A 354 46.12 -40.43 3.61
C TYR A 354 45.04 -40.50 4.70
N ALA A 355 45.41 -40.86 5.93
CA ALA A 355 44.50 -40.76 7.08
C ALA A 355 44.10 -39.31 7.38
N VAL A 356 45.08 -38.38 7.32
CA VAL A 356 44.82 -36.94 7.48
C VAL A 356 43.96 -36.40 6.33
N LEU A 357 44.28 -36.78 5.09
CA LEU A 357 43.51 -36.36 3.90
C LEU A 357 42.05 -36.79 3.98
N ALA A 358 41.76 -38.02 4.43
CA ALA A 358 40.38 -38.47 4.63
C ALA A 358 39.60 -37.55 5.59
N THR A 359 40.23 -37.18 6.71
CA THR A 359 39.65 -36.25 7.69
C THR A 359 39.42 -34.86 7.09
N LYS A 360 40.36 -34.37 6.25
CA LYS A 360 40.25 -33.07 5.60
C LYS A 360 39.14 -33.03 4.55
N VAL A 361 38.93 -34.11 3.80
CA VAL A 361 37.80 -34.21 2.85
C VAL A 361 36.48 -34.05 3.60
N THR A 362 36.25 -34.82 4.67
CA THR A 362 35.04 -34.69 5.49
C THR A 362 34.85 -33.28 6.04
N ALA A 363 35.92 -32.65 6.55
CA ALA A 363 35.86 -31.31 7.11
C ALA A 363 35.54 -30.23 6.06
N HIS A 364 36.15 -30.28 4.87
CA HIS A 364 35.87 -29.33 3.80
C HIS A 364 34.45 -29.50 3.23
N THR A 365 33.97 -30.74 3.09
CA THR A 365 32.57 -31.01 2.70
C THR A 365 31.59 -30.41 3.71
N ALA A 366 31.81 -30.66 5.00
CA ALA A 366 30.98 -30.06 6.05
C ALA A 366 31.06 -28.52 6.05
N THR A 367 32.24 -27.95 5.77
CA THR A 367 32.43 -26.51 5.67
C THR A 367 31.62 -25.90 4.53
N ALA A 368 31.62 -26.51 3.34
CA ALA A 368 30.83 -26.05 2.21
C ALA A 368 29.32 -26.07 2.53
N ILE A 369 28.82 -27.16 3.14
CA ILE A 369 27.41 -27.30 3.51
C ILE A 369 27.01 -26.29 4.60
N ASN A 370 27.85 -26.12 5.62
CA ASN A 370 27.60 -25.16 6.69
C ASN A 370 27.61 -23.72 6.18
N LEU A 371 28.48 -23.39 5.22
CA LEU A 371 28.49 -22.10 4.56
C LEU A 371 27.17 -21.85 3.81
N VAL A 372 26.69 -22.82 3.05
CA VAL A 372 25.41 -22.72 2.34
C VAL A 372 24.26 -22.52 3.33
N ASN A 373 24.18 -23.34 4.38
CA ASN A 373 23.16 -23.23 5.42
C ASN A 373 23.18 -21.86 6.11
N ALA A 374 24.38 -21.36 6.44
CA ALA A 374 24.53 -20.06 7.08
C ALA A 374 24.10 -18.92 6.15
N GLU A 375 24.50 -18.96 4.88
CA GLU A 375 24.19 -17.90 3.93
C GLU A 375 22.71 -17.88 3.53
N THR A 376 22.06 -19.03 3.34
CA THR A 376 20.62 -19.07 3.07
C THR A 376 19.80 -18.58 4.27
N THR A 377 20.21 -18.94 5.50
CA THR A 377 19.59 -18.44 6.73
C THR A 377 19.79 -16.93 6.89
N ALA A 378 21.01 -16.44 6.65
CA ALA A 378 21.31 -15.01 6.72
C ALA A 378 20.53 -14.23 5.66
N SER A 379 20.43 -14.76 4.44
CA SER A 379 19.65 -14.16 3.36
C SER A 379 18.17 -14.09 3.70
N TYR A 380 17.58 -15.15 4.24
CA TYR A 380 16.20 -15.15 4.71
C TYR A 380 15.94 -14.04 5.75
N ASN A 381 16.81 -13.90 6.74
CA ASN A 381 16.67 -12.87 7.76
C ASN A 381 16.81 -11.45 7.18
N ARG A 382 17.75 -11.23 6.24
CA ARG A 382 17.93 -9.95 5.57
C ARG A 382 16.76 -9.60 4.65
N LEU A 383 16.21 -10.59 3.95
CA LEU A 383 15.00 -10.44 3.15
C LEU A 383 13.84 -9.99 4.03
N GLY A 384 13.57 -10.70 5.12
CA GLY A 384 12.54 -10.33 6.08
C GLY A 384 12.71 -8.90 6.61
N ALA A 385 13.92 -8.56 7.06
CA ALA A 385 14.23 -7.21 7.53
C ALA A 385 13.99 -6.14 6.44
N CYS A 386 14.33 -6.42 5.19
CA CYS A 386 14.11 -5.52 4.07
C CYS A 386 12.60 -5.30 3.82
N LEU A 387 11.80 -6.36 3.80
CA LEU A 387 10.35 -6.28 3.60
C LEU A 387 9.66 -5.48 4.73
N TYR A 388 9.97 -5.79 6.00
CA TYR A 388 9.42 -5.06 7.14
C TYR A 388 9.86 -3.59 7.19
N SER A 389 11.11 -3.30 6.81
CA SER A 389 11.60 -1.93 6.70
C SER A 389 10.84 -1.17 5.62
N SER A 390 10.56 -1.79 4.47
CA SER A 390 9.78 -1.16 3.40
C SER A 390 8.36 -0.82 3.85
N LEU A 391 7.67 -1.71 4.59
CA LEU A 391 6.37 -1.39 5.20
C LEU A 391 6.44 -0.25 6.21
N SER A 392 7.52 -0.20 6.99
CA SER A 392 7.73 0.87 7.97
C SER A 392 7.93 2.22 7.28
N VAL A 393 8.67 2.24 6.16
CA VAL A 393 8.84 3.43 5.31
C VAL A 393 7.50 3.88 4.74
N THR A 394 6.68 2.94 4.24
CA THR A 394 5.31 3.23 3.79
C THR A 394 4.47 3.87 4.88
N THR A 395 4.50 3.31 6.10
CA THR A 395 3.76 3.86 7.24
C THR A 395 4.21 5.27 7.61
N ALA A 396 5.52 5.51 7.63
CA ALA A 396 6.09 6.82 7.94
C ALA A 396 5.72 7.86 6.88
N SER A 397 5.95 7.54 5.60
CA SER A 397 5.57 8.36 4.44
C SER A 397 4.08 8.69 4.44
N ALA A 398 3.23 7.69 4.70
CA ALA A 398 1.79 7.87 4.78
C ALA A 398 1.38 8.79 5.95
N THR A 399 2.09 8.71 7.09
CA THR A 399 1.88 9.62 8.24
C THR A 399 2.27 11.06 7.89
N ASP A 400 3.40 11.26 7.20
CA ASP A 400 3.82 12.59 6.76
C ASP A 400 2.80 13.19 5.79
N ILE A 401 2.31 12.42 4.82
CA ILE A 401 1.24 12.84 3.90
C ILE A 401 -0.02 13.28 4.68
N SER A 402 -0.40 12.52 5.71
CA SER A 402 -1.56 12.87 6.57
C SER A 402 -1.35 14.21 7.28
N ASN A 403 -0.17 14.45 7.86
CA ASN A 403 0.15 15.69 8.56
C ASN A 403 0.17 16.89 7.61
N GLU A 404 0.79 16.73 6.43
CA GLU A 404 0.83 17.74 5.38
C GLU A 404 -0.57 18.07 4.84
N ALA A 405 -1.42 17.05 4.66
CA ALA A 405 -2.80 17.22 4.23
C ALA A 405 -3.64 18.00 5.25
N ALA A 406 -3.51 17.68 6.53
CA ALA A 406 -4.18 18.41 7.61
C ALA A 406 -3.75 19.88 7.63
N SER A 407 -2.43 20.16 7.57
CA SER A 407 -1.93 21.54 7.57
C SER A 407 -2.36 22.32 6.34
N CYS A 408 -2.40 21.69 5.16
CA CYS A 408 -2.78 22.34 3.90
C CYS A 408 -4.20 22.92 3.93
N LEU A 409 -5.11 22.29 4.68
CA LEU A 409 -6.49 22.77 4.81
C LEU A 409 -6.54 24.21 5.39
N ASP A 410 -5.64 24.54 6.31
CA ASP A 410 -5.61 25.82 7.01
C ASP A 410 -4.76 26.87 6.29
N VAL A 411 -3.60 26.48 5.75
CA VAL A 411 -2.59 27.41 5.22
C VAL A 411 -2.53 27.46 3.69
N GLY A 412 -3.24 26.56 3.01
CA GLY A 412 -3.26 26.47 1.56
C GLY A 412 -1.94 25.96 0.95
N PRO A 413 -1.65 26.32 -0.31
CA PRO A 413 -0.44 25.91 -1.00
C PRO A 413 0.81 26.46 -0.31
N GLN A 414 1.70 25.56 0.12
CA GLN A 414 3.10 25.84 0.44
C GLN A 414 4.01 25.34 -0.66
#